data_AF-A0A5B0NV40-F1
#
_entry.id   AF-A0A5B0NV40-F1
#
_cell.length_a   1.000
_cell.length_b   1.000
_cell.length_c   1.000
_cell.angle_alpha   90.00
_cell.angle_beta   90.00
_cell.angle_gamma   90.00
#
_symmetry.space_group_name_H-M   'P 1'
#
loop_
_entity.id
_entity.type
_entity.pdbx_description
1 polymer ?
#
loop_
_entity_poly.entity_id
_entity_poly.type
_entity_poly.pdbx_seq_one_letter_code
_entity_poly.pdbx_strand_id
1 'polypeptide(L)'
;MRLINIHLTCNTLLWGQIILVNFCPESQAADSSRPTTPIPAPKSYAPERVSCPAHLSVSTSSAYPWPASSAEQAYVSSKTAKSLKPWEDYLSRVNLKGFDVKEFLKSSTHNGLVAGRNLPNIAFSLTGGGNRALLYSASILDAFDSRNPDANKARTGGVLQLANFASGLSSSSWFLASWGNANFVRFPELADHVWQSEFSHDYFSWNQLKHYIRHYRDARQKKKAGFHVSAVENDPDIGRTLTLSSMRYKSEYVQQSFPFPIIVTTSRKQEGADIDGDSPIYEFTPEDVNVWHPTLNATFPIEYLGSKTGAATNKATECVTGFDNIGLVPNPFMGQGKGPTPGHGFPDGENEELLLADGALAQESMPLFPFLQPSRMVDVIMAVDSVSLDQIHDLWPLLVVILCLMSVIF
;
A
#
# COMPACT_ATOMS: atom_id res chain seq x y z
N MET A 1 -51.92 -23.57 27.30
CA MET A 1 -50.52 -23.16 27.54
C MET A 1 -50.27 -21.94 26.66
N ARG A 2 -49.78 -20.85 27.26
CA ARG A 2 -49.87 -19.46 26.79
C ARG A 2 -49.17 -19.21 25.44
N LEU A 3 -49.89 -18.59 24.51
CA LEU A 3 -49.35 -17.63 23.54
C LEU A 3 -49.95 -16.27 23.92
N ILE A 4 -49.10 -15.30 24.24
CA ILE A 4 -49.51 -13.92 24.52
C ILE A 4 -48.89 -13.03 23.43
N ASN A 5 -49.81 -12.39 22.70
CA ASN A 5 -49.63 -11.25 21.81
C ASN A 5 -48.88 -10.09 22.48
N ILE A 6 -48.36 -9.15 21.67
CA ILE A 6 -48.85 -7.76 21.66
C ILE A 6 -48.18 -7.01 20.48
N HIS A 7 -49.03 -6.56 19.56
CA HIS A 7 -48.78 -5.46 18.63
C HIS A 7 -48.62 -4.14 19.40
N LEU A 8 -47.65 -3.30 19.04
CA LEU A 8 -47.75 -1.87 19.33
C LEU A 8 -47.62 -1.03 18.05
N THR A 9 -48.66 -0.24 17.87
CA THR A 9 -48.96 0.74 16.83
C THR A 9 -48.08 1.98 16.93
N CYS A 10 -47.69 2.51 15.77
CA CYS A 10 -47.08 3.83 15.59
C CYS A 10 -48.13 4.92 15.91
N ASN A 11 -47.84 5.79 16.87
CA ASN A 11 -48.60 7.03 17.07
C ASN A 11 -47.61 8.20 17.15
N THR A 12 -47.83 9.16 16.27
CA THR A 12 -47.21 10.48 16.27
C THR A 12 -47.74 11.31 17.43
N LEU A 13 -46.84 11.93 18.21
CA LEU A 13 -47.16 13.10 19.02
C LEU A 13 -45.91 13.99 19.16
N LEU A 14 -46.19 15.27 19.22
CA LEU A 14 -45.39 16.42 18.84
C LEU A 14 -44.69 17.04 20.08
N TRP A 15 -43.51 17.64 19.87
CA TRP A 15 -42.74 18.55 20.76
C TRP A 15 -41.92 17.97 21.93
N GLY A 16 -40.61 18.22 21.87
CA GLY A 16 -39.68 18.10 23.00
C GLY A 16 -38.22 17.99 22.55
N GLN A 17 -37.50 19.11 22.49
CA GLN A 17 -36.07 19.16 22.22
C GLN A 17 -35.28 18.39 23.29
N ILE A 18 -34.63 17.29 22.90
CA ILE A 18 -33.35 16.85 23.46
C ILE A 18 -32.52 16.33 22.28
N ILE A 19 -31.51 17.11 21.88
CA ILE A 19 -30.48 16.68 20.92
C ILE A 19 -29.60 15.66 21.64
N LEU A 20 -30.01 14.39 21.60
CA LEU A 20 -29.11 13.27 21.79
C LEU A 20 -28.45 13.02 20.43
N VAL A 21 -27.25 13.56 20.27
CA VAL A 21 -26.33 13.14 19.21
C VAL A 21 -26.03 11.67 19.47
N ASN A 22 -26.74 10.78 18.78
CA ASN A 22 -26.38 9.38 18.70
C ASN A 22 -25.05 9.30 17.93
N PHE A 23 -23.95 9.34 18.66
CA PHE A 23 -22.70 8.74 18.22
C PHE A 23 -22.99 7.26 18.00
N CYS A 24 -23.15 6.87 16.74
CA CYS A 24 -22.95 5.48 16.37
C CYS A 24 -21.45 5.21 16.56
N PRO A 25 -21.02 4.38 17.53
CA PRO A 25 -19.63 3.98 17.57
C PRO A 25 -19.43 3.09 16.36
N GLU A 26 -18.63 3.55 15.40
CA GLU A 26 -18.02 2.67 14.41
C GLU A 26 -17.30 1.58 15.22
N SER A 27 -17.86 0.38 15.22
CA SER A 27 -17.24 -0.74 15.90
C SER A 27 -15.93 -1.01 15.16
N GLN A 28 -14.81 -0.61 15.75
CA GLN A 28 -13.52 -1.24 15.49
C GLN A 28 -13.63 -2.68 15.97
N ALA A 29 -14.29 -3.52 15.17
CA ALA A 29 -14.12 -4.95 15.28
C ALA A 29 -12.63 -5.20 15.02
N ALA A 30 -11.89 -5.56 16.06
CA ALA A 30 -10.53 -6.04 15.90
C ALA A 30 -10.57 -7.15 14.84
N ASP A 31 -9.81 -6.97 13.76
CA ASP A 31 -9.75 -7.95 12.68
C ASP A 31 -9.18 -9.26 13.24
N SER A 32 -10.07 -10.20 13.55
CA SER A 32 -9.73 -11.49 14.17
C SER A 32 -8.86 -12.39 13.27
N SER A 33 -8.65 -12.01 12.02
CA SER A 33 -7.75 -12.70 11.09
C SER A 33 -6.27 -12.41 11.35
N ARG A 34 -5.96 -11.38 12.15
CA ARG A 34 -4.60 -10.92 12.41
C ARG A 34 -4.10 -11.25 13.81
N PRO A 35 -2.82 -11.62 13.95
CA PRO A 35 -2.23 -11.86 15.26
C PRO A 35 -2.10 -10.56 16.04
N THR A 36 -2.55 -10.57 17.29
CA THR A 36 -2.44 -9.45 18.24
C THR A 36 -1.00 -9.24 18.75
N THR A 37 -0.14 -10.24 18.59
CA THR A 37 1.29 -10.16 18.89
C THR A 37 2.11 -10.08 17.60
N PRO A 38 3.20 -9.29 17.57
CA PRO A 38 4.08 -9.23 16.42
C PRO A 38 4.52 -10.63 15.97
N ILE A 39 4.39 -10.92 14.67
CA ILE A 39 4.96 -12.15 14.13
C ILE A 39 6.47 -12.01 14.22
N PRO A 40 7.17 -12.98 14.84
CA PRO A 40 8.62 -12.94 14.92
C PRO A 40 9.23 -12.77 13.54
N ALA A 41 10.28 -11.95 13.43
CA ALA A 41 11.02 -11.83 12.18
C ALA A 41 11.47 -13.23 11.72
N PRO A 42 11.43 -13.52 10.40
CA PRO A 42 11.86 -14.81 9.87
C PRO A 42 13.26 -15.14 10.35
N LYS A 43 13.50 -16.40 10.77
CA LYS A 43 14.84 -16.83 11.21
C LYS A 43 15.83 -16.96 10.05
N SER A 44 15.30 -17.06 8.83
CA SER A 44 16.06 -17.21 7.60
C SER A 44 15.30 -16.57 6.44
N TYR A 45 15.93 -16.52 5.26
CA TYR A 45 15.28 -16.11 4.02
C TYR A 45 14.13 -17.05 3.60
N ALA A 46 14.16 -18.31 4.04
CA ALA A 46 13.14 -19.28 3.68
C ALA A 46 11.83 -19.03 4.47
N PRO A 47 10.67 -18.97 3.79
CA PRO A 47 9.38 -18.87 4.44
C PRO A 47 9.10 -20.09 5.34
N GLU A 48 8.34 -19.86 6.41
CA GLU A 48 8.05 -20.89 7.42
C GLU A 48 6.57 -21.27 7.40
N ARG A 49 6.27 -22.58 7.35
CA ARG A 49 4.91 -23.09 7.52
C ARG A 49 4.49 -22.96 8.99
N VAL A 50 3.30 -22.41 9.22
CA VAL A 50 2.74 -22.19 10.55
C VAL A 50 1.32 -22.73 10.64
N SER A 51 0.81 -22.88 11.87
CA SER A 51 -0.61 -23.18 12.07
C SER A 51 -1.48 -22.00 11.62
N CYS A 52 -2.52 -22.29 10.85
CA CYS A 52 -3.44 -21.25 10.39
C CYS A 52 -4.25 -20.65 11.56
N PRO A 53 -4.33 -19.30 11.65
CA PRO A 53 -5.30 -18.66 12.54
C PRO A 53 -6.72 -19.10 12.19
N ALA A 54 -7.57 -19.27 13.21
CA ALA A 54 -8.92 -19.83 13.05
C ALA A 54 -9.83 -19.05 12.08
N HIS A 55 -9.58 -17.73 11.95
CA HIS A 55 -10.36 -16.81 11.13
C HIS A 55 -9.59 -16.26 9.94
N LEU A 56 -8.44 -16.84 9.58
CA LEU A 56 -7.70 -16.39 8.41
C LEU A 56 -8.43 -16.84 7.13
N SER A 57 -8.86 -15.86 6.33
CA SER A 57 -9.58 -16.09 5.08
C SER A 57 -9.37 -14.93 4.11
N VAL A 58 -9.59 -15.20 2.82
CA VAL A 58 -9.73 -14.15 1.80
C VAL A 58 -11.00 -13.35 2.08
N SER A 59 -10.85 -12.05 2.26
CA SER A 59 -11.98 -11.13 2.31
C SER A 59 -12.34 -10.73 0.88
N THR A 60 -13.60 -10.91 0.48
CA THR A 60 -14.09 -10.55 -0.86
C THR A 60 -15.27 -9.60 -0.73
N SER A 61 -15.37 -8.60 -1.61
CA SER A 61 -16.50 -7.69 -1.65
C SER A 61 -17.09 -7.57 -3.04
N SER A 62 -18.43 -7.64 -3.13
CA SER A 62 -19.19 -7.30 -4.33
C SER A 62 -19.84 -5.90 -4.26
N ALA A 63 -19.68 -5.18 -3.14
CA ALA A 63 -20.27 -3.86 -2.95
C ALA A 63 -19.45 -2.79 -3.68
N TYR A 64 -20.11 -1.87 -4.39
CA TYR A 64 -19.48 -0.71 -5.01
C TYR A 64 -19.91 0.60 -4.31
N PRO A 65 -18.98 1.52 -3.98
CA PRO A 65 -17.54 1.40 -4.16
C PRO A 65 -16.94 0.31 -3.26
N TRP A 66 -15.95 -0.42 -3.79
CA TRP A 66 -15.32 -1.51 -3.06
C TRP A 66 -14.55 -0.96 -1.84
N PRO A 67 -14.76 -1.52 -0.64
CA PRO A 67 -14.10 -1.02 0.56
C PRO A 67 -12.61 -1.37 0.54
N ALA A 68 -11.76 -0.45 1.00
CA ALA A 68 -10.39 -0.75 1.39
C ALA A 68 -10.37 -1.69 2.60
N SER A 69 -9.23 -2.28 2.93
CA SER A 69 -9.12 -3.13 4.12
C SER A 69 -9.40 -2.33 5.40
N SER A 70 -9.89 -3.00 6.45
CA SER A 70 -10.16 -2.35 7.75
C SER A 70 -8.89 -1.73 8.34
N ALA A 71 -7.73 -2.33 8.10
CA ALA A 71 -6.44 -1.82 8.55
C ALA A 71 -5.99 -0.57 7.79
N GLU A 72 -6.16 -0.54 6.46
CA GLU A 72 -5.92 0.68 5.66
C GLU A 72 -6.84 1.81 6.13
N GLN A 73 -8.15 1.53 6.27
CA GLN A 73 -9.12 2.49 6.77
C GLN A 73 -8.74 3.02 8.16
N ALA A 74 -8.30 2.15 9.07
CA ALA A 74 -7.86 2.54 10.41
C ALA A 74 -6.60 3.41 10.39
N TYR A 75 -5.61 3.08 9.56
CA TYR A 75 -4.38 3.87 9.40
C TYR A 75 -4.70 5.28 8.91
N VAL A 76 -5.46 5.38 7.81
CA VAL A 76 -5.80 6.66 7.17
C VAL A 76 -6.69 7.52 8.07
N SER A 77 -7.68 6.92 8.72
CA SER A 77 -8.57 7.63 9.65
C SER A 77 -7.80 8.17 10.85
N SER A 78 -6.90 7.37 11.44
CA SER A 78 -6.07 7.80 12.58
C SER A 78 -5.08 8.90 12.18
N LYS A 79 -4.44 8.76 11.01
CA LYS A 79 -3.55 9.79 10.45
C LYS A 79 -4.30 11.11 10.22
N THR A 80 -5.49 11.04 9.62
CA THR A 80 -6.33 12.21 9.35
C THR A 80 -6.73 12.90 10.64
N ALA A 81 -7.13 12.14 11.67
CA ALA A 81 -7.47 12.70 12.98
C ALA A 81 -6.32 13.45 13.65
N LYS A 82 -5.06 13.13 13.30
CA LYS A 82 -3.85 13.81 13.79
C LYS A 82 -3.36 14.94 12.89
N SER A 83 -3.98 15.15 11.72
CA SER A 83 -3.46 16.03 10.67
C SER A 83 -3.81 17.51 10.85
N LEU A 84 -4.67 17.88 11.80
CA LEU A 84 -5.10 19.27 12.00
C LEU A 84 -3.93 20.23 12.24
N LYS A 85 -2.98 19.85 13.10
CA LYS A 85 -1.79 20.66 13.39
C LYS A 85 -0.83 20.73 12.18
N PRO A 86 -0.47 19.60 11.53
CA PRO A 86 0.24 19.63 10.26
C PRO A 86 -0.38 20.53 9.19
N TRP A 87 -1.72 20.54 9.08
CA TRP A 87 -2.44 21.42 8.15
C TRP A 87 -2.28 22.89 8.50
N GLU A 88 -2.49 23.24 9.78
CA GLU A 88 -2.29 24.60 10.27
C GLU A 88 -0.85 25.08 9.99
N ASP A 89 0.15 24.25 10.32
CA ASP A 89 1.56 24.58 10.16
C ASP A 89 1.95 24.78 8.69
N TYR A 90 1.51 23.87 7.80
CA TYR A 90 1.77 23.98 6.37
C TYR A 90 1.09 25.21 5.76
N LEU A 91 -0.22 25.38 5.97
CA LEU A 91 -0.97 26.50 5.37
C LEU A 91 -0.47 27.86 5.87
N SER A 92 -0.09 27.96 7.15
CA SER A 92 0.54 29.15 7.71
C SER A 92 1.91 29.41 7.10
N ARG A 93 2.71 28.36 6.83
CA ARG A 93 4.02 28.46 6.18
C ARG A 93 3.90 28.98 4.74
N VAL A 94 2.93 28.49 3.98
CA VAL A 94 2.70 28.94 2.59
C VAL A 94 2.33 30.43 2.57
N ASN A 95 1.54 30.89 3.55
CA ASN A 95 1.11 32.29 3.72
C ASN A 95 0.42 32.84 2.46
N LEU A 96 -0.65 32.14 2.04
CA LEU A 96 -1.44 32.51 0.87
C LEU A 96 -2.21 33.81 1.12
N LYS A 97 -2.08 34.78 0.20
CA LYS A 97 -2.79 36.05 0.29
C LYS A 97 -4.30 35.82 0.16
N GLY A 98 -5.08 36.35 1.10
CA GLY A 98 -6.54 36.25 1.09
C GLY A 98 -7.10 34.90 1.54
N PHE A 99 -6.27 34.01 2.08
CA PHE A 99 -6.69 32.72 2.61
C PHE A 99 -6.62 32.72 4.15
N ASP A 100 -7.77 32.50 4.80
CA ASP A 100 -7.83 32.39 6.26
C ASP A 100 -7.72 30.91 6.68
N VAL A 101 -6.55 30.56 7.24
CA VAL A 101 -6.23 29.21 7.70
C VAL A 101 -7.19 28.75 8.79
N LYS A 102 -7.57 29.64 9.72
CA LYS A 102 -8.43 29.27 10.84
C LYS A 102 -9.85 29.02 10.35
N GLU A 103 -10.36 29.87 9.46
CA GLU A 103 -11.70 29.67 8.90
C GLU A 103 -11.77 28.41 8.04
N PHE A 104 -10.72 28.10 7.26
CA PHE A 104 -10.64 26.84 6.50
C PHE A 104 -10.75 25.62 7.41
N LEU A 105 -9.93 25.56 8.47
CA LEU A 105 -9.87 24.40 9.37
C LEU A 105 -11.06 24.28 10.33
N LYS A 106 -11.81 25.37 10.53
CA LYS A 106 -12.99 25.40 11.42
C LYS A 106 -14.10 24.46 10.97
N SER A 107 -14.29 24.27 9.68
CA SER A 107 -15.31 23.33 9.16
C SER A 107 -14.98 21.88 9.57
N SER A 108 -13.71 21.51 9.52
CA SER A 108 -13.19 20.18 9.87
C SER A 108 -13.24 19.91 11.38
N THR A 109 -13.14 20.95 12.22
CA THR A 109 -13.27 20.79 13.68
C THR A 109 -14.72 20.54 14.14
N HIS A 110 -15.72 20.97 13.35
CA HIS A 110 -17.14 20.77 13.69
C HIS A 110 -17.72 19.47 13.12
N ASN A 111 -17.34 19.11 11.89
CA ASN A 111 -17.92 17.98 11.16
C ASN A 111 -17.05 16.71 11.22
N GLY A 112 -15.96 16.73 11.99
CA GLY A 112 -14.98 15.65 12.10
C GLY A 112 -13.86 15.73 11.05
N LEU A 113 -12.70 15.17 11.38
CA LEU A 113 -11.53 15.13 10.50
C LEU A 113 -11.63 13.89 9.60
N VAL A 114 -12.16 14.09 8.39
CA VAL A 114 -12.33 13.03 7.37
C VAL A 114 -11.64 13.46 6.08
N ALA A 115 -10.65 12.68 5.63
CA ALA A 115 -9.91 12.92 4.41
C ALA A 115 -10.83 12.75 3.20
N GLY A 116 -10.70 13.63 2.21
CA GLY A 116 -11.53 13.59 0.99
C GLY A 116 -12.90 14.24 1.17
N ARG A 117 -13.23 14.67 2.39
CA ARG A 117 -14.53 15.26 2.72
C ARG A 117 -14.40 16.62 3.40
N ASN A 118 -13.72 16.64 4.55
CA ASN A 118 -13.55 17.86 5.35
C ASN A 118 -12.11 18.35 5.36
N LEU A 119 -11.17 17.55 4.89
CA LEU A 119 -9.78 17.91 4.65
C LEU A 119 -9.34 17.32 3.30
N PRO A 120 -8.53 18.04 2.51
CA PRO A 120 -8.00 17.51 1.26
C PRO A 120 -7.21 16.21 1.49
N ASN A 121 -7.42 15.24 0.63
CA ASN A 121 -6.70 13.98 0.66
C ASN A 121 -5.63 13.95 -0.42
N ILE A 122 -4.36 13.95 0.01
CA ILE A 122 -3.20 14.03 -0.89
C ILE A 122 -2.55 12.64 -1.00
N ALA A 123 -2.18 12.28 -2.23
CA ALA A 123 -1.44 11.06 -2.53
C ALA A 123 -0.22 11.34 -3.41
N PHE A 124 0.85 10.56 -3.25
CA PHE A 124 2.01 10.56 -4.14
C PHE A 124 1.99 9.33 -5.04
N SER A 125 2.19 9.51 -6.35
CA SER A 125 2.38 8.41 -7.30
C SER A 125 3.81 8.45 -7.84
N LEU A 126 4.54 7.35 -7.69
CA LEU A 126 5.99 7.28 -7.95
C LEU A 126 6.28 6.28 -9.07
N THR A 127 6.86 6.79 -10.17
CA THR A 127 7.17 5.96 -11.35
C THR A 127 8.25 4.91 -11.12
N GLY A 128 8.28 3.89 -11.97
CA GLY A 128 9.43 3.00 -12.13
C GLY A 128 10.50 3.57 -13.06
N GLY A 129 11.73 3.08 -12.95
CA GLY A 129 12.84 3.51 -13.85
C GLY A 129 14.23 3.28 -13.28
N GLY A 130 14.44 2.16 -12.57
CA GLY A 130 15.71 1.82 -11.93
C GLY A 130 16.13 2.82 -10.84
N ASN A 131 17.44 2.87 -10.55
CA ASN A 131 17.99 3.72 -9.49
C ASN A 131 17.69 5.22 -9.69
N ARG A 132 17.55 5.67 -10.95
CA ARG A 132 17.17 7.06 -11.25
C ARG A 132 15.80 7.40 -10.69
N ALA A 133 14.80 6.57 -10.96
CA ALA A 133 13.44 6.79 -10.45
C ALA A 133 13.40 6.78 -8.93
N LEU A 134 14.09 5.81 -8.30
CA LEU A 134 14.22 5.73 -6.85
C LEU A 134 14.81 7.01 -6.25
N LEU A 135 15.96 7.45 -6.73
CA LEU A 135 16.64 8.64 -6.22
C LEU A 135 15.84 9.92 -6.50
N TYR A 136 15.23 10.02 -7.67
CA TYR A 136 14.41 11.16 -8.04
C TYR A 136 13.15 11.24 -7.16
N SER A 137 12.41 10.15 -7.00
CA SER A 137 11.25 10.09 -6.10
C SER A 137 11.63 10.43 -4.66
N ALA A 138 12.75 9.91 -4.16
CA ALA A 138 13.27 10.26 -2.84
C ALA A 138 13.56 11.77 -2.71
N SER A 139 14.20 12.37 -3.72
CA SER A 139 14.51 13.80 -3.72
C SER A 139 13.27 14.69 -3.74
N ILE A 140 12.24 14.33 -4.51
CA ILE A 140 10.99 15.08 -4.58
C ILE A 140 10.23 14.97 -3.26
N LEU A 141 10.19 13.80 -2.64
CA LEU A 141 9.57 13.65 -1.32
C LEU A 141 10.35 14.45 -0.25
N ASP A 142 11.68 14.50 -0.30
CA ASP A 142 12.49 15.33 0.61
C ASP A 142 12.18 16.83 0.47
N ALA A 143 11.86 17.28 -0.74
CA ALA A 143 11.46 18.66 -1.01
C ALA A 143 10.07 19.00 -0.42
N PHE A 144 9.27 18.00 -0.07
CA PHE A 144 7.98 18.14 0.59
C PHE A 144 8.02 17.78 2.09
N ASP A 145 9.18 17.37 2.60
CA ASP A 145 9.34 16.97 3.99
C ASP A 145 9.52 18.18 4.92
N SER A 146 8.65 18.32 5.93
CA SER A 146 8.80 19.38 6.95
C SER A 146 10.04 19.22 7.83
N ARG A 147 10.70 18.05 7.83
CA ARG A 147 12.00 17.86 8.50
C ARG A 147 13.16 18.48 7.72
N ASN A 148 12.94 18.86 6.46
CA ASN A 148 13.92 19.53 5.62
C ASN A 148 13.86 21.06 5.81
N PRO A 149 14.91 21.70 6.36
CA PRO A 149 14.92 23.15 6.57
C PRO A 149 14.86 23.94 5.25
N ASP A 150 15.42 23.41 4.17
CA ASP A 150 15.38 24.07 2.86
C ASP A 150 13.98 23.98 2.24
N ALA A 151 13.29 22.84 2.38
CA ALA A 151 11.88 22.71 2.01
C ALA A 151 10.99 23.67 2.81
N ASN A 152 11.25 23.82 4.11
CA ASN A 152 10.54 24.77 4.96
C ASN A 152 10.76 26.22 4.52
N LYS A 153 12.00 26.57 4.16
CA LYS A 153 12.37 27.89 3.63
C LYS A 153 11.73 28.15 2.27
N ALA A 154 11.65 27.13 1.42
CA ALA A 154 10.94 27.15 0.14
C ALA A 154 9.41 27.10 0.28
N ARG A 155 8.90 26.91 1.52
CA ARG A 155 7.47 26.80 1.87
C ARG A 155 6.76 25.56 1.30
N THR A 156 7.51 24.55 0.86
CA THR A 156 6.98 23.26 0.36
C THR A 156 6.96 22.19 1.46
N GLY A 157 7.76 22.35 2.52
CA GLY A 157 7.85 21.40 3.62
C GLY A 157 6.53 21.26 4.40
N GLY A 158 6.04 20.02 4.52
CA GLY A 158 4.82 19.65 5.23
C GLY A 158 3.84 18.84 4.38
N VAL A 159 3.90 18.96 3.05
CA VAL A 159 3.04 18.19 2.15
C VAL A 159 3.23 16.68 2.33
N LEU A 160 4.46 16.22 2.56
CA LEU A 160 4.72 14.80 2.79
C LEU A 160 4.02 14.27 4.05
N GLN A 161 3.99 15.08 5.12
CA GLN A 161 3.30 14.70 6.36
C GLN A 161 1.77 14.71 6.20
N LEU A 162 1.25 15.57 5.31
CA LEU A 162 -0.18 15.68 4.99
C LEU A 162 -0.69 14.58 4.05
N ALA A 163 0.16 14.02 3.20
CA ALA A 163 -0.23 12.95 2.29
C ALA A 163 -0.63 11.68 3.05
N ASN A 164 -1.78 11.11 2.70
CA ASN A 164 -2.27 9.87 3.30
C ASN A 164 -1.77 8.63 2.57
N PHE A 165 -1.42 8.74 1.29
CA PHE A 165 -0.96 7.61 0.49
C PHE A 165 0.29 7.91 -0.33
N ALA A 166 1.11 6.89 -0.56
CA ALA A 166 2.18 6.91 -1.54
C ALA A 166 2.21 5.57 -2.28
N SER A 167 2.09 5.59 -3.60
CA SER A 167 2.15 4.41 -4.45
C SER A 167 3.44 4.38 -5.25
N GLY A 168 4.03 3.21 -5.42
CA GLY A 168 5.27 3.04 -6.17
C GLY A 168 5.31 1.70 -6.90
N LEU A 169 5.77 1.73 -8.15
CA LEU A 169 6.03 0.54 -8.96
C LEU A 169 7.53 0.40 -9.28
N SER A 170 7.98 -0.81 -9.60
CA SER A 170 9.39 -1.11 -9.93
C SER A 170 10.36 -0.65 -8.83
N SER A 171 11.39 0.11 -9.19
CA SER A 171 12.37 0.68 -8.25
C SER A 171 11.77 1.64 -7.21
N SER A 172 10.62 2.27 -7.49
CA SER A 172 9.90 3.05 -6.47
C SER A 172 9.18 2.17 -5.44
N SER A 173 8.95 0.88 -5.76
CA SER A 173 8.52 -0.09 -4.75
C SER A 173 9.64 -0.40 -3.76
N TRP A 174 10.88 -0.52 -4.26
CA TRP A 174 12.08 -0.72 -3.43
C TRP A 174 12.33 0.51 -2.55
N PHE A 175 12.13 1.70 -3.11
CA PHE A 175 12.15 2.95 -2.35
C PHE A 175 11.17 2.93 -1.18
N LEU A 176 9.88 2.72 -1.42
CA LEU A 176 8.86 2.74 -0.37
C LEU A 176 9.08 1.64 0.68
N ALA A 177 9.47 0.44 0.25
CA ALA A 177 9.76 -0.67 1.14
C ALA A 177 10.99 -0.40 2.03
N SER A 178 12.09 0.09 1.46
CA SER A 178 13.32 0.40 2.19
C SER A 178 13.13 1.60 3.13
N TRP A 179 12.44 2.64 2.68
CA TRP A 179 12.13 3.82 3.48
C TRP A 179 11.27 3.49 4.70
N GLY A 180 10.18 2.74 4.51
CA GLY A 180 9.33 2.30 5.63
C GLY A 180 10.08 1.40 6.61
N ASN A 181 10.89 0.45 6.12
CA ASN A 181 11.70 -0.41 6.97
C ASN A 181 12.83 0.32 7.71
N ALA A 182 13.35 1.39 7.13
CA ALA A 182 14.27 2.33 7.77
C ALA A 182 13.56 3.34 8.69
N ASN A 183 12.32 3.05 9.11
CA ASN A 183 11.55 3.91 10.02
C ASN A 183 11.37 5.34 9.48
N PHE A 184 11.15 5.47 8.17
CA PHE A 184 10.89 6.72 7.48
C PHE A 184 11.92 7.83 7.74
N VAL A 185 13.21 7.48 7.93
CA VAL A 185 14.31 8.44 8.06
C VAL A 185 14.36 9.42 6.88
N ARG A 186 15.04 10.56 7.07
CA ARG A 186 15.22 11.52 5.97
C ARG A 186 16.11 10.93 4.87
N PHE A 187 15.87 11.36 3.64
CA PHE A 187 16.48 10.73 2.48
C PHE A 187 18.00 10.87 2.37
N PRO A 188 18.65 11.98 2.81
CA PRO A 188 20.12 12.01 2.91
C PRO A 188 20.68 10.93 3.83
N GLU A 189 20.04 10.69 4.97
CA GLU A 189 20.42 9.64 5.93
C GLU A 189 20.19 8.24 5.33
N LEU A 190 19.08 8.05 4.61
CA LEU A 190 18.79 6.80 3.91
C LEU A 190 19.80 6.52 2.79
N ALA A 191 20.17 7.55 2.04
CA ALA A 191 21.17 7.45 0.98
C ALA A 191 22.54 7.06 1.55
N ASP A 192 22.98 7.72 2.63
CA ASP A 192 24.30 7.49 3.23
C ASP A 192 24.40 6.14 3.97
N HIS A 193 23.33 5.69 4.64
CA HIS A 193 23.40 4.53 5.53
C HIS A 193 22.79 3.24 4.95
N VAL A 194 21.88 3.35 3.98
CA VAL A 194 21.16 2.19 3.43
C VAL A 194 21.49 2.00 1.96
N TRP A 195 21.48 3.05 1.15
CA TRP A 195 21.67 2.89 -0.31
C TRP A 195 23.11 3.02 -0.79
N GLN A 196 24.00 3.67 -0.04
CA GLN A 196 25.39 3.87 -0.47
C GLN A 196 26.12 2.54 -0.68
N SER A 197 25.91 1.56 0.21
CA SER A 197 26.44 0.21 0.02
C SER A 197 25.85 -0.42 -1.24
N GLU A 198 24.54 -0.30 -1.45
CA GLU A 198 23.81 -0.89 -2.58
C GLU A 198 24.27 -0.36 -3.94
N PHE A 199 24.41 0.96 -4.07
CA PHE A 199 24.83 1.61 -5.32
C PHE A 199 26.33 1.57 -5.57
N SER A 200 27.14 1.22 -4.57
CA SER A 200 28.60 1.07 -4.72
C SER A 200 29.03 -0.28 -5.29
N HIS A 201 28.10 -1.24 -5.43
CA HIS A 201 28.39 -2.53 -6.04
C HIS A 201 28.39 -2.42 -7.56
N ASP A 202 29.58 -2.50 -8.15
CA ASP A 202 29.76 -2.63 -9.58
C ASP A 202 29.10 -3.94 -10.06
N TYR A 203 28.13 -3.87 -10.98
CA TYR A 203 27.36 -5.02 -11.47
C TYR A 203 28.23 -6.19 -11.98
N PHE A 204 29.51 -5.93 -12.28
CA PHE A 204 30.48 -6.87 -12.84
C PHE A 204 31.71 -7.18 -11.94
N SER A 205 31.65 -6.94 -10.63
CA SER A 205 32.78 -7.19 -9.71
C SER A 205 32.98 -8.66 -9.32
N TRP A 206 34.24 -9.11 -9.18
CA TRP A 206 34.65 -10.44 -8.69
C TRP A 206 34.13 -10.80 -7.28
N ASN A 207 33.70 -9.81 -6.49
CA ASN A 207 33.02 -10.03 -5.21
C ASN A 207 31.63 -10.69 -5.36
N GLN A 208 31.08 -10.78 -6.57
CA GLN A 208 29.83 -11.51 -6.86
C GLN A 208 29.93 -13.03 -6.70
N LEU A 209 31.10 -13.65 -6.87
CA LEU A 209 31.23 -15.12 -6.77
C LEU A 209 30.89 -15.65 -5.35
N LYS A 210 31.20 -14.86 -4.31
CA LYS A 210 30.84 -15.18 -2.92
C LYS A 210 29.34 -15.02 -2.66
N HIS A 211 28.68 -14.07 -3.32
CA HIS A 211 27.24 -13.90 -3.28
C HIS A 211 26.54 -15.04 -4.01
N TYR A 212 27.02 -15.47 -5.18
CA TYR A 212 26.44 -16.57 -5.96
C TYR A 212 26.36 -17.90 -5.17
N ILE A 213 27.40 -18.22 -4.39
CA ILE A 213 27.41 -19.39 -3.49
C ILE A 213 26.33 -19.29 -2.40
N ARG A 214 26.01 -18.08 -1.93
CA ARG A 214 24.98 -17.83 -0.92
C ARG A 214 23.58 -17.79 -1.52
N HIS A 215 23.36 -17.11 -2.65
CA HIS A 215 22.09 -17.18 -3.39
C HIS A 215 21.75 -18.62 -3.73
N TYR A 216 22.73 -19.43 -4.16
CA TYR A 216 22.53 -20.85 -4.36
C TYR A 216 22.11 -21.59 -3.07
N ARG A 217 22.65 -21.19 -1.91
CA ARG A 217 22.26 -21.75 -0.60
C ARG A 217 20.83 -21.35 -0.23
N ASP A 218 20.43 -20.10 -0.44
CA ASP A 218 19.09 -19.60 -0.13
C ASP A 218 18.04 -20.20 -1.05
N ALA A 219 18.31 -20.21 -2.36
CA ALA A 219 17.55 -20.97 -3.36
C ALA A 219 17.39 -22.44 -2.93
N ARG A 220 18.46 -23.07 -2.46
CA ARG A 220 18.41 -24.45 -1.97
C ARG A 220 17.59 -24.57 -0.68
N GLN A 221 17.65 -23.61 0.23
CA GLN A 221 16.85 -23.59 1.47
C GLN A 221 15.35 -23.42 1.14
N LYS A 222 15.00 -22.48 0.27
CA LYS A 222 13.64 -22.24 -0.22
C LYS A 222 13.08 -23.46 -0.96
N LYS A 223 13.87 -24.05 -1.86
CA LYS A 223 13.54 -25.32 -2.53
C LYS A 223 13.36 -26.48 -1.56
N LYS A 224 14.20 -26.59 -0.52
CA LYS A 224 14.05 -27.59 0.55
C LYS A 224 12.80 -27.35 1.41
N ALA A 225 12.39 -26.11 1.60
CA ALA A 225 11.15 -25.73 2.28
C ALA A 225 9.89 -25.96 1.41
N GLY A 226 10.08 -26.38 0.15
CA GLY A 226 9.01 -26.74 -0.78
C GLY A 226 8.49 -25.57 -1.63
N PHE A 227 9.19 -24.43 -1.64
CA PHE A 227 8.81 -23.25 -2.41
C PHE A 227 9.61 -23.15 -3.71
N HIS A 228 8.97 -22.64 -4.76
CA HIS A 228 9.62 -22.41 -6.06
C HIS A 228 10.64 -21.27 -5.96
N VAL A 229 11.67 -21.33 -6.82
CA VAL A 229 12.79 -20.38 -6.84
C VAL A 229 12.91 -19.80 -8.23
N SER A 230 12.93 -18.47 -8.36
CA SER A 230 13.11 -17.76 -9.64
C SER A 230 14.29 -16.78 -9.59
N ALA A 231 14.71 -16.30 -10.77
CA ALA A 231 15.90 -15.45 -10.93
C ALA A 231 15.76 -14.01 -10.40
N VAL A 232 14.58 -13.63 -9.85
CA VAL A 232 14.29 -12.28 -9.33
C VAL A 232 14.97 -12.02 -7.97
N GLU A 233 15.55 -13.05 -7.34
CA GLU A 233 16.04 -13.03 -5.95
C GLU A 233 17.53 -12.63 -5.80
N ASN A 234 17.96 -11.59 -6.52
CA ASN A 234 19.36 -11.15 -6.54
C ASN A 234 19.55 -9.87 -5.69
N ASP A 235 19.38 -9.98 -4.37
CA ASP A 235 19.52 -8.84 -3.43
C ASP A 235 20.53 -9.14 -2.30
N PRO A 236 21.35 -8.16 -1.85
CA PRO A 236 22.49 -8.37 -0.97
C PRO A 236 22.12 -8.56 0.51
N ASP A 237 23.16 -8.79 1.33
CA ASP A 237 23.08 -9.38 2.67
C ASP A 237 22.27 -8.58 3.72
N ILE A 238 21.87 -7.32 3.47
CA ILE A 238 21.24 -6.42 4.44
C ILE A 238 19.71 -6.40 4.23
N GLY A 239 18.94 -6.85 5.24
CA GLY A 239 17.47 -6.76 5.21
C GLY A 239 16.72 -8.05 4.86
N ARG A 240 17.40 -9.19 4.81
CA ARG A 240 16.83 -10.51 4.42
C ARG A 240 15.69 -11.04 5.30
N THR A 241 15.56 -10.50 6.51
CA THR A 241 14.51 -10.81 7.48
C THR A 241 13.52 -9.66 7.64
N LEU A 242 13.68 -8.58 6.87
CA LEU A 242 12.74 -7.46 6.85
C LEU A 242 11.60 -7.83 5.91
N THR A 243 10.41 -7.82 6.47
CA THR A 243 9.18 -8.14 5.76
C THR A 243 8.33 -6.89 5.60
N LEU A 244 7.44 -6.83 4.61
CA LEU A 244 6.51 -5.71 4.49
C LEU A 244 5.64 -5.56 5.75
N SER A 245 5.18 -6.68 6.31
CA SER A 245 4.43 -6.71 7.59
C SER A 245 5.20 -6.14 8.78
N SER A 246 6.54 -6.20 8.78
CA SER A 246 7.36 -5.71 9.88
C SER A 246 7.41 -4.18 9.99
N MET A 247 7.04 -3.46 8.92
CA MET A 247 6.92 -2.00 8.94
C MET A 247 5.91 -1.52 9.98
N ARG A 248 4.89 -2.33 10.28
CA ARG A 248 3.85 -2.03 11.27
C ARG A 248 4.39 -1.74 12.67
N TYR A 249 5.58 -2.25 12.98
CA TYR A 249 6.22 -2.09 14.28
C TYR A 249 7.22 -0.93 14.34
N LYS A 250 7.38 -0.19 13.24
CA LYS A 250 8.27 0.98 13.17
C LYS A 250 7.58 2.17 13.83
N SER A 251 8.33 2.94 14.63
CA SER A 251 7.74 4.01 15.47
C SER A 251 6.98 5.05 14.64
N GLU A 252 7.49 5.41 13.48
CA GLU A 252 6.86 6.39 12.59
C GLU A 252 5.59 5.83 11.92
N TYR A 253 5.54 4.52 11.66
CA TYR A 253 4.34 3.85 11.17
C TYR A 253 3.25 3.80 12.25
N VAL A 254 3.63 3.41 13.48
CA VAL A 254 2.73 3.39 14.65
C VAL A 254 2.17 4.80 14.94
N GLN A 255 2.97 5.83 14.72
CA GLN A 255 2.55 7.23 14.86
C GLN A 255 1.71 7.74 13.68
N GLN A 256 1.70 7.00 12.57
CA GLN A 256 1.12 7.39 11.28
C GLN A 256 1.69 8.73 10.75
N SER A 257 2.98 8.98 10.98
CA SER A 257 3.64 10.24 10.61
C SER A 257 3.79 10.43 9.10
N PHE A 258 3.80 9.33 8.32
CA PHE A 258 4.06 9.32 6.88
C PHE A 258 2.90 8.68 6.10
N PRO A 259 2.87 8.82 4.76
CA PRO A 259 1.83 8.25 3.93
C PRO A 259 1.80 6.72 4.03
N PHE A 260 0.61 6.14 3.88
CA PHE A 260 0.43 4.69 3.77
C PHE A 260 1.07 4.19 2.47
N PRO A 261 2.09 3.31 2.54
CA PRO A 261 2.82 2.88 1.35
C PRO A 261 2.06 1.77 0.62
N ILE A 262 1.94 1.92 -0.70
CA ILE A 262 1.28 0.98 -1.61
C ILE A 262 2.28 0.60 -2.71
N ILE A 263 2.65 -0.67 -2.77
CA ILE A 263 3.48 -1.21 -3.83
C ILE A 263 2.56 -1.80 -4.89
N VAL A 264 2.74 -1.41 -6.14
CA VAL A 264 1.89 -1.86 -7.25
C VAL A 264 2.67 -2.80 -8.16
N THR A 265 2.02 -3.90 -8.53
CA THR A 265 2.50 -4.86 -9.53
C THR A 265 1.30 -5.40 -10.29
N THR A 266 1.56 -5.94 -11.47
CA THR A 266 0.57 -6.61 -12.30
C THR A 266 0.92 -8.09 -12.40
N SER A 267 0.05 -8.88 -13.01
CA SER A 267 0.27 -10.32 -13.20
C SER A 267 0.13 -10.70 -14.67
N ARG A 268 0.81 -11.79 -15.05
CA ARG A 268 0.63 -12.42 -16.36
C ARG A 268 -0.38 -13.54 -16.25
N LYS A 269 -1.33 -13.59 -17.20
CA LYS A 269 -2.34 -14.67 -17.30
C LYS A 269 -1.70 -16.06 -17.36
N GLN A 270 -0.55 -16.17 -18.02
CA GLN A 270 0.26 -17.39 -18.14
C GLN A 270 1.74 -17.04 -18.32
N GLU A 271 2.64 -17.98 -18.03
CA GLU A 271 4.08 -17.78 -18.17
C GLU A 271 4.43 -17.38 -19.61
N GLY A 272 5.18 -16.29 -19.76
CA GLY A 272 5.59 -15.75 -21.06
C GLY A 272 4.50 -15.00 -21.84
N ALA A 273 3.25 -14.93 -21.37
CA ALA A 273 2.23 -14.11 -22.03
C ALA A 273 2.44 -12.62 -21.78
N ASP A 274 2.08 -11.80 -22.76
CA ASP A 274 2.08 -10.34 -22.65
C ASP A 274 1.12 -9.85 -21.56
N ILE A 275 1.45 -8.69 -21.00
CA ILE A 275 0.59 -8.00 -20.06
C ILE A 275 -0.32 -7.07 -20.87
N ASP A 276 -1.62 -7.11 -20.58
CA ASP A 276 -2.66 -6.36 -21.27
C ASP A 276 -3.58 -5.63 -20.29
N GLY A 277 -4.54 -4.85 -20.79
CA GLY A 277 -5.48 -4.08 -19.96
C GLY A 277 -6.42 -4.94 -19.09
N ASP A 278 -6.49 -6.25 -19.32
CA ASP A 278 -7.26 -7.19 -18.50
C ASP A 278 -6.39 -7.85 -17.42
N SER A 279 -5.10 -7.52 -17.37
CA SER A 279 -4.16 -8.10 -16.41
C SER A 279 -4.43 -7.54 -15.01
N PRO A 280 -4.67 -8.39 -14.00
CA PRO A 280 -4.95 -7.93 -12.65
C PRO A 280 -3.84 -7.05 -12.08
N ILE A 281 -4.25 -5.97 -11.42
CA ILE A 281 -3.37 -5.11 -10.63
C ILE A 281 -3.47 -5.53 -9.17
N TYR A 282 -2.31 -5.81 -8.59
CA TYR A 282 -2.14 -6.15 -7.19
C TYR A 282 -1.48 -5.00 -6.44
N GLU A 283 -1.95 -4.78 -5.22
CA GLU A 283 -1.39 -3.83 -4.29
C GLU A 283 -0.85 -4.55 -3.07
N PHE A 284 0.41 -4.28 -2.73
CA PHE A 284 1.09 -4.81 -1.55
C PHE A 284 1.29 -3.67 -0.58
N THR A 285 0.79 -3.83 0.64
CA THR A 285 0.87 -2.83 1.69
C THR A 285 1.45 -3.47 2.95
N PRO A 286 1.85 -2.71 3.97
CA PRO A 286 2.26 -3.28 5.26
C PRO A 286 1.16 -4.05 5.98
N GLU A 287 -0.09 -3.90 5.54
CA GLU A 287 -1.26 -4.49 6.17
C GLU A 287 -1.81 -5.68 5.37
N ASP A 288 -1.91 -5.55 4.05
CA ASP A 288 -2.58 -6.51 3.18
C ASP A 288 -2.00 -6.56 1.77
N VAL A 289 -2.33 -7.66 1.07
CA VAL A 289 -2.34 -7.73 -0.38
C VAL A 289 -3.77 -7.59 -0.88
N ASN A 290 -3.99 -6.65 -1.80
CA ASN A 290 -5.27 -6.40 -2.41
C ASN A 290 -5.21 -6.68 -3.92
N VAL A 291 -6.34 -7.12 -4.46
CA VAL A 291 -6.60 -7.13 -5.90
C VAL A 291 -7.86 -6.33 -6.18
N TRP A 292 -7.79 -5.44 -7.16
CA TRP A 292 -8.93 -4.68 -7.64
C TRP A 292 -9.17 -5.02 -9.11
N HIS A 293 -10.12 -5.92 -9.37
CA HIS A 293 -10.45 -6.37 -10.72
C HIS A 293 -11.98 -6.47 -10.87
N PRO A 294 -12.56 -6.17 -12.06
CA PRO A 294 -14.00 -6.25 -12.27
C PRO A 294 -14.64 -7.59 -11.88
N THR A 295 -13.88 -8.68 -11.97
CA THR A 295 -14.34 -10.04 -11.61
C THR A 295 -13.92 -10.51 -10.22
N LEU A 296 -13.00 -9.80 -9.54
CA LEU A 296 -12.58 -10.11 -8.18
C LEU A 296 -12.02 -8.88 -7.47
N ASN A 297 -12.67 -8.52 -6.36
CA ASN A 297 -12.12 -7.56 -5.40
C ASN A 297 -11.91 -8.28 -4.08
N ALA A 298 -10.64 -8.45 -3.72
CA ALA A 298 -10.25 -9.30 -2.61
C ALA A 298 -9.03 -8.78 -1.87
N THR A 299 -8.98 -9.10 -0.58
CA THR A 299 -7.93 -8.71 0.35
C THR A 299 -7.46 -9.92 1.14
N PHE A 300 -6.16 -10.01 1.38
CA PHE A 300 -5.56 -11.04 2.23
C PHE A 300 -4.42 -10.45 3.09
N PRO A 301 -4.28 -10.82 4.38
CA PRO A 301 -3.24 -10.25 5.23
C PRO A 301 -1.82 -10.53 4.71
N ILE A 302 -0.99 -9.49 4.63
CA ILE A 302 0.33 -9.55 3.97
C ILE A 302 1.29 -10.52 4.65
N GLU A 303 1.22 -10.65 5.98
CA GLU A 303 2.06 -11.59 6.74
C GLU A 303 1.87 -13.06 6.33
N TYR A 304 0.74 -13.38 5.72
CA TYR A 304 0.38 -14.72 5.29
C TYR A 304 0.46 -14.92 3.78
N LEU A 305 1.06 -13.99 3.03
CA LEU A 305 1.06 -13.96 1.56
C LEU A 305 1.37 -15.31 0.87
N GLY A 306 2.24 -16.15 1.44
CA GLY A 306 2.58 -17.47 0.89
C GLY A 306 1.57 -18.60 1.17
N SER A 307 0.42 -18.29 1.75
CA SER A 307 -0.58 -19.27 2.21
C SER A 307 -1.51 -19.70 1.08
N LYS A 308 -2.05 -20.92 1.17
CA LYS A 308 -3.10 -21.43 0.27
C LYS A 308 -4.46 -21.33 0.94
N THR A 309 -5.47 -20.92 0.18
CA THR A 309 -6.85 -20.84 0.65
C THR A 309 -7.75 -21.83 -0.08
N GLY A 310 -8.79 -22.30 0.61
CA GLY A 310 -9.74 -23.23 0.03
C GLY A 310 -10.69 -22.52 -0.93
N ALA A 311 -10.70 -22.92 -2.20
CA ALA A 311 -11.51 -22.33 -3.27
C ALA A 311 -13.03 -22.25 -3.01
N ALA A 312 -13.57 -23.01 -2.05
CA ALA A 312 -14.99 -23.03 -1.70
C ALA A 312 -15.31 -22.40 -0.34
N THR A 313 -14.32 -22.24 0.53
CA THR A 313 -14.52 -21.79 1.92
C THR A 313 -13.87 -20.44 2.19
N ASN A 314 -13.01 -19.97 1.29
CA ASN A 314 -12.14 -18.79 1.42
C ASN A 314 -11.18 -18.86 2.62
N LYS A 315 -11.22 -19.94 3.42
CA LYS A 315 -10.39 -20.13 4.61
C LYS A 315 -9.01 -20.62 4.22
N ALA A 316 -8.00 -20.16 4.93
CA ALA A 316 -6.65 -20.67 4.76
C ALA A 316 -6.58 -22.15 5.18
N THR A 317 -6.00 -22.98 4.30
CA THR A 317 -5.81 -24.42 4.51
C THR A 317 -4.34 -24.75 4.78
N GLU A 318 -3.42 -23.97 4.22
CA GLU A 318 -1.99 -24.04 4.50
C GLU A 318 -1.47 -22.63 4.74
N CYS A 319 -0.83 -22.39 5.89
CA CYS A 319 -0.38 -21.05 6.27
C CYS A 319 1.13 -20.93 6.28
N VAL A 320 1.61 -19.83 5.72
CA VAL A 320 3.04 -19.54 5.55
C VAL A 320 3.31 -18.11 5.99
N THR A 321 4.40 -17.90 6.71
CA THR A 321 4.87 -16.57 7.15
C THR A 321 6.28 -16.32 6.64
N GLY A 322 6.68 -15.04 6.58
CA GLY A 322 7.99 -14.63 6.08
C GLY A 322 8.13 -14.73 4.56
N PHE A 323 7.00 -14.86 3.86
CA PHE A 323 6.93 -14.86 2.39
C PHE A 323 6.87 -13.44 1.81
N ASP A 324 6.46 -12.47 2.62
CA ASP A 324 6.45 -11.04 2.32
C ASP A 324 7.86 -10.40 2.37
N ASN A 325 8.88 -11.22 2.07
CA ASN A 325 10.24 -10.84 1.71
C ASN A 325 10.41 -10.80 0.17
N ILE A 326 9.43 -10.23 -0.53
CA ILE A 326 9.43 -9.85 -1.96
C ILE A 326 10.15 -10.86 -2.89
N GLY A 327 9.68 -12.11 -2.90
CA GLY A 327 10.05 -13.14 -3.88
C GLY A 327 8.83 -13.70 -4.63
N LEU A 328 9.00 -14.72 -5.48
CA LEU A 328 7.92 -15.37 -6.27
C LEU A 328 6.72 -15.81 -5.40
N VAL A 329 5.51 -15.32 -5.61
CA VAL A 329 4.38 -15.36 -4.65
C VAL A 329 3.38 -16.52 -4.93
N PRO A 330 3.12 -17.45 -3.99
CA PRO A 330 1.95 -18.35 -4.04
C PRO A 330 0.65 -17.56 -4.09
N ASN A 331 -0.38 -18.07 -4.77
CA ASN A 331 -1.62 -17.32 -4.97
C ASN A 331 -2.64 -17.53 -3.84
N PRO A 332 -2.82 -16.57 -2.90
CA PRO A 332 -3.85 -16.70 -1.87
C PRO A 332 -5.27 -16.56 -2.43
N PHE A 333 -5.41 -16.03 -3.66
CA PHE A 333 -6.68 -15.82 -4.37
C PHE A 333 -7.05 -16.99 -5.31
N MET A 334 -6.28 -18.08 -5.27
CA MET A 334 -6.58 -19.27 -6.07
C MET A 334 -8.00 -19.78 -5.79
N GLY A 335 -8.76 -20.00 -6.85
CA GLY A 335 -10.14 -20.44 -6.80
C GLY A 335 -11.18 -19.34 -6.54
N GLN A 336 -10.75 -18.08 -6.38
CA GLN A 336 -11.65 -16.92 -6.22
C GLN A 336 -12.07 -16.35 -7.59
N GLY A 337 -13.20 -15.64 -7.62
CA GLY A 337 -13.66 -14.92 -8.83
C GLY A 337 -14.01 -15.82 -10.01
N LYS A 338 -14.51 -17.04 -9.77
CA LYS A 338 -14.85 -18.01 -10.84
C LYS A 338 -15.91 -17.44 -11.80
N GLY A 339 -15.62 -17.53 -13.09
CA GLY A 339 -16.55 -17.17 -14.16
C GLY A 339 -17.59 -18.28 -14.41
N PRO A 340 -18.57 -18.02 -15.30
CA PRO A 340 -19.60 -19.01 -15.65
C PRO A 340 -19.02 -20.28 -16.32
N THR A 341 -17.83 -20.17 -16.91
CA THR A 341 -17.04 -21.24 -17.50
C THR A 341 -15.55 -21.04 -17.18
N PRO A 342 -14.72 -22.11 -17.18
CA PRO A 342 -13.27 -22.00 -16.97
C PRO A 342 -12.64 -20.98 -17.93
N GLY A 343 -11.71 -20.16 -17.42
CA GLY A 343 -11.08 -19.08 -18.21
C GLY A 343 -11.92 -17.81 -18.45
N HIS A 344 -13.16 -17.73 -17.96
CA HIS A 344 -14.03 -16.54 -18.05
C HIS A 344 -14.22 -15.82 -16.70
N GLY A 345 -13.36 -16.12 -15.73
CA GLY A 345 -13.37 -15.54 -14.38
C GLY A 345 -12.20 -14.60 -14.13
N PHE A 346 -11.81 -14.47 -12.87
CA PHE A 346 -10.57 -13.81 -12.47
C PHE A 346 -9.36 -14.47 -13.15
N PRO A 347 -8.48 -13.69 -13.83
CA PRO A 347 -7.37 -14.26 -14.61
C PRO A 347 -6.45 -15.19 -13.82
N ASP A 348 -6.14 -14.87 -12.56
CA ASP A 348 -5.33 -15.74 -11.70
C ASP A 348 -6.16 -16.73 -10.88
N GLY A 349 -7.47 -16.80 -11.08
CA GLY A 349 -8.38 -17.64 -10.28
C GLY A 349 -8.10 -19.14 -10.40
N GLU A 350 -7.33 -19.57 -11.40
CA GLU A 350 -6.96 -20.98 -11.63
C GLU A 350 -5.46 -21.24 -11.41
N ASN A 351 -4.66 -20.21 -11.17
CA ASN A 351 -3.21 -20.31 -11.00
C ASN A 351 -2.83 -20.59 -9.54
N GLU A 352 -1.91 -21.55 -9.30
CA GLU A 352 -1.38 -21.82 -7.95
C GLU A 352 -0.41 -20.74 -7.45
N GLU A 353 0.18 -19.97 -8.36
CA GLU A 353 1.17 -18.93 -8.08
C GLU A 353 0.78 -17.63 -8.82
N LEU A 354 1.06 -16.48 -8.21
CA LEU A 354 0.94 -15.19 -8.86
C LEU A 354 2.19 -14.93 -9.70
N LEU A 355 1.99 -14.86 -11.02
CA LEU A 355 3.03 -14.53 -11.98
C LEU A 355 3.23 -13.01 -12.04
N LEU A 356 3.65 -12.44 -10.91
CA LEU A 356 3.84 -11.01 -10.75
C LEU A 356 4.89 -10.49 -11.73
N ALA A 357 4.58 -9.38 -12.37
CA ALA A 357 5.44 -8.66 -13.26
C ALA A 357 5.53 -7.20 -12.84
N ASP A 358 6.68 -6.60 -13.12
CA ASP A 358 6.87 -5.16 -12.95
C ASP A 358 5.85 -4.42 -13.84
N GLY A 359 5.07 -3.51 -13.25
CA GLY A 359 4.08 -2.70 -13.97
C GLY A 359 4.69 -1.88 -15.13
N ALA A 360 5.97 -1.53 -15.05
CA ALA A 360 6.68 -0.87 -16.14
C ALA A 360 6.76 -1.76 -17.41
N LEU A 361 6.78 -3.09 -17.25
CA LEU A 361 6.73 -4.05 -18.37
C LEU A 361 5.32 -4.13 -19.00
N ALA A 362 4.32 -3.57 -18.33
CA ALA A 362 2.93 -3.48 -18.78
C ALA A 362 2.57 -2.10 -19.34
N GLN A 363 3.56 -1.25 -19.61
CA GLN A 363 3.38 0.16 -19.99
C GLN A 363 2.72 1.03 -18.91
N GLU A 364 2.54 0.51 -17.69
CA GLU A 364 2.17 1.31 -16.52
C GLU A 364 3.47 1.89 -15.93
N SER A 365 3.85 3.08 -16.38
CA SER A 365 5.01 3.78 -15.81
C SER A 365 4.67 4.53 -14.52
N MET A 366 3.39 4.89 -14.31
CA MET A 366 2.90 5.69 -13.19
C MET A 366 1.74 4.96 -12.46
N PRO A 367 1.90 4.58 -11.18
CA PRO A 367 0.89 3.82 -10.44
C PRO A 367 -0.26 4.72 -9.96
N LEU A 368 -1.13 5.16 -10.87
CA LEU A 368 -2.30 6.00 -10.55
C LEU A 368 -3.50 5.18 -10.09
N PHE A 369 -3.60 3.92 -10.52
CA PHE A 369 -4.76 3.07 -10.28
C PHE A 369 -5.16 2.94 -8.80
N PRO A 370 -4.23 2.86 -7.82
CA PRO A 370 -4.60 2.88 -6.42
C PRO A 370 -5.42 4.09 -6.01
N PHE A 371 -5.18 5.26 -6.60
CA PHE A 371 -5.84 6.51 -6.20
C PHE A 371 -7.14 6.76 -6.95
N LEU A 372 -7.48 5.91 -7.92
CA LEU A 372 -8.77 5.93 -8.60
C LEU A 372 -9.85 5.14 -7.83
N GLN A 373 -9.47 4.38 -6.81
CA GLN A 373 -10.42 3.64 -5.97
C GLN A 373 -11.30 4.62 -5.18
N PRO A 374 -12.63 4.65 -5.41
CA PRO A 374 -13.48 5.67 -4.79
C PRO A 374 -13.50 5.61 -3.26
N SER A 375 -13.26 4.43 -2.68
CA SER A 375 -13.16 4.25 -1.22
C SER A 375 -12.00 5.01 -0.57
N ARG A 376 -10.99 5.40 -1.34
CA ARG A 376 -9.86 6.20 -0.85
C ARG A 376 -10.12 7.70 -0.88
N MET A 377 -11.13 8.18 -1.62
CA MET A 377 -11.51 9.61 -1.70
C MET A 377 -10.29 10.54 -1.86
N VAL A 378 -9.42 10.27 -2.83
CA VAL A 378 -8.22 11.09 -3.09
C VAL A 378 -8.62 12.34 -3.87
N ASP A 379 -8.23 13.53 -3.39
CA ASP A 379 -8.51 14.81 -4.05
C ASP A 379 -7.33 15.28 -4.92
N VAL A 380 -6.10 15.02 -4.47
CA VAL A 380 -4.88 15.52 -5.12
C VAL A 380 -3.88 14.39 -5.25
N ILE A 381 -3.43 14.14 -6.49
CA ILE A 381 -2.35 13.22 -6.78
C ILE A 381 -1.13 14.03 -7.24
N MET A 382 -0.02 13.87 -6.52
CA MET A 382 1.30 14.34 -6.92
C MET A 382 2.02 13.21 -7.66
N ALA A 383 1.96 13.26 -8.98
CA ALA A 383 2.58 12.28 -9.85
C ALA A 383 4.03 12.69 -10.14
N VAL A 384 4.98 11.87 -9.70
CA VAL A 384 6.43 12.11 -9.80
C VAL A 384 6.99 11.30 -10.95
N ASP A 385 7.11 11.94 -12.11
CA ASP A 385 7.56 11.30 -13.34
C ASP A 385 9.08 11.43 -13.52
N SER A 386 9.74 10.28 -13.63
CA SER A 386 11.20 10.14 -13.79
C SER A 386 11.60 9.47 -15.10
N VAL A 387 10.66 9.31 -16.03
CA VAL A 387 10.89 8.71 -17.34
C VAL A 387 11.79 9.64 -18.17
N SER A 388 12.90 9.08 -18.68
CA SER A 388 13.77 9.78 -19.63
C SER A 388 13.22 9.56 -21.04
N LEU A 389 12.81 10.64 -21.73
CA LEU A 389 12.45 10.58 -23.14
C LEU A 389 13.74 10.62 -23.98
N ASP A 390 14.10 9.50 -24.62
CA ASP A 390 15.27 9.40 -25.51
C ASP A 390 15.16 10.22 -26.81
N GLN A 391 14.06 10.97 -27.03
CA GLN A 391 13.80 11.71 -28.26
C GLN A 391 13.89 13.24 -28.15
N ILE A 392 14.21 13.80 -26.99
CA ILE A 392 14.44 15.25 -26.87
C ILE A 392 15.91 15.47 -26.52
N HIS A 393 16.74 15.58 -27.57
CA HIS A 393 18.06 16.19 -27.44
C HIS A 393 17.87 17.59 -26.85
N ASP A 394 18.48 17.84 -25.69
CA ASP A 394 18.65 19.14 -25.01
C ASP A 394 17.60 19.63 -24.00
N LEU A 395 16.63 18.81 -23.57
CA LEU A 395 15.82 19.11 -22.38
C LEU A 395 15.73 17.87 -21.47
N TRP A 396 16.02 18.04 -20.18
CA TRP A 396 15.68 17.08 -19.13
C TRP A 396 14.31 17.46 -18.54
N PRO A 397 13.15 17.12 -19.13
CA PRO A 397 11.87 17.39 -18.47
C PRO A 397 11.64 16.32 -17.40
N LEU A 398 12.26 16.51 -16.23
CA LEU A 398 11.81 15.89 -14.99
C LEU A 398 10.53 16.62 -14.57
N LEU A 399 9.40 15.91 -14.46
CA LEU A 399 8.09 16.53 -14.32
C LEU A 399 7.39 16.05 -13.04
N VAL A 400 6.90 17.00 -12.25
CA VAL A 400 5.90 16.74 -11.22
C VAL A 400 4.56 17.23 -11.76
N VAL A 401 3.62 16.31 -11.98
CA VAL A 401 2.26 16.64 -12.41
C VAL A 401 1.37 16.61 -11.17
N ILE A 402 0.69 17.72 -10.91
CA ILE A 402 -0.34 17.80 -9.87
C ILE A 402 -1.69 17.58 -10.54
N LEU A 403 -2.31 16.43 -10.27
CA LEU A 403 -3.67 16.12 -10.72
C LEU A 403 -4.63 16.45 -9.57
N CYS A 404 -5.47 17.48 -9.76
CA CYS A 404 -6.59 17.74 -8.87
C CYS A 404 -7.81 16.99 -9.39
N LEU A 405 -8.24 15.96 -8.65
CA LEU A 405 -9.50 15.28 -8.88
C LEU A 405 -10.59 16.16 -8.29
N MET A 406 -11.23 16.97 -9.15
CA MET A 406 -12.46 17.64 -8.75
C MET A 406 -13.54 16.58 -8.62
N SER A 407 -13.83 16.15 -7.40
CA SER A 407 -15.01 15.37 -7.11
C SER A 407 -16.24 16.23 -7.44
N VAL A 408 -16.81 16.03 -8.62
CA VAL A 408 -18.18 16.45 -8.93
C VAL A 408 -19.06 15.56 -8.08
N ILE A 409 -19.36 16.03 -6.87
CA ILE A 409 -20.39 15.45 -6.02
C ILE A 409 -21.71 15.58 -6.82
N PHE A 410 -22.21 14.45 -7.32
CA PHE A 410 -23.58 14.35 -7.85
C PHE A 410 -24.57 14.08 -6.71
#